data_AF-A0A4P7KWX5-F1
#
_entry.id   AF-A0A4P7KWX5-F1
#
_cell.length_a   1.000
_cell.length_b   1.000
_cell.length_c   1.000
_cell.angle_alpha   90.00
_cell.angle_beta   90.00
_cell.angle_gamma   90.00
#
_symmetry.space_group_name_H-M   'P 1'
#
loop_
_entity.id
_entity.type
_entity.pdbx_description
1 polymer ?
#
loop_
_entity_poly.entity_id
_entity_poly.type
_entity_poly.pdbx_seq_one_letter_code
_entity_poly.pdbx_strand_id
1 'polypeptide(L)'
;MRSEAKILADKPWQPLARAIERGINAPLASSAGRLFDAIATALGYAPAQQSYQGEAASRLEALALTVNHINHPVTLPVKDNQLDMMTFWQQWLDWQAPDAWRAWAFHDALARGLAELATYHALLRKITTIVCSGGVLHNRLLRQRLQFWLTDFQLLLPMNLPAGDGAIAFGQALIAAAKFS
;
A
#
# COMPACT_ATOMS: atom_id res chain seq x y z
N MET A 1 1.81 23.24 -13.06
CA MET A 1 2.25 22.24 -12.06
C MET A 1 1.02 21.80 -11.27
N ARG A 2 0.77 20.49 -11.13
CA ARG A 2 -0.36 19.95 -10.35
C ARG A 2 -0.21 20.36 -8.88
N SER A 3 -1.31 20.50 -8.13
CA SER A 3 -1.30 20.96 -6.73
C SER A 3 -0.45 20.06 -5.84
N GLU A 4 -0.49 18.75 -6.09
CA GLU A 4 0.22 17.71 -5.34
C GLU A 4 1.74 17.81 -5.49
N ALA A 5 2.23 18.39 -6.59
CA ALA A 5 3.66 18.57 -6.85
C ALA A 5 4.21 19.90 -6.30
N LYS A 6 3.34 20.82 -5.83
CA LYS A 6 3.78 22.14 -5.34
C LYS A 6 4.72 22.03 -4.14
N ILE A 7 4.52 21.02 -3.28
CA ILE A 7 5.37 20.77 -2.11
C ILE A 7 6.84 20.47 -2.47
N LEU A 8 7.09 20.06 -3.72
CA LEU A 8 8.41 19.75 -4.26
C LEU A 8 9.04 20.93 -5.01
N ALA A 9 8.29 21.99 -5.32
CA ALA A 9 8.75 23.09 -6.16
C ALA A 9 10.01 23.77 -5.60
N ASP A 10 10.06 23.95 -4.27
CA ASP A 10 11.18 24.59 -3.57
C ASP A 10 12.27 23.60 -3.13
N LYS A 11 12.17 22.33 -3.52
CA LYS A 11 13.14 21.27 -3.18
C LYS A 11 14.09 21.03 -4.35
N PRO A 12 15.33 20.57 -4.10
CA PRO A 12 16.28 20.22 -5.17
C PRO A 12 15.91 18.88 -5.83
N TRP A 13 14.73 18.79 -6.44
CA TRP A 13 14.21 17.56 -7.05
C TRP A 13 14.93 17.19 -8.35
N GLN A 14 15.49 18.17 -9.09
CA GLN A 14 16.18 17.92 -10.35
C GLN A 14 17.48 17.11 -10.18
N PRO A 15 18.41 17.46 -9.25
CA PRO A 15 19.54 16.59 -8.94
C PRO A 15 19.14 15.18 -8.51
N LEU A 16 18.07 15.05 -7.72
CA LEU A 16 17.57 13.75 -7.26
C LEU A 16 17.05 12.91 -8.43
N ALA A 17 16.29 13.51 -9.36
CA ALA A 17 15.82 12.82 -10.56
C ALA A 17 16.98 12.26 -11.39
N ARG A 18 18.05 13.06 -11.60
CA ARG A 18 19.26 12.58 -12.31
C ARG A 18 19.98 11.47 -11.55
N ALA A 19 20.00 11.51 -10.22
CA ALA A 19 20.58 10.45 -9.41
C ALA A 19 19.79 9.14 -9.56
N ILE A 20 18.45 9.22 -9.57
CA ILE A 20 17.56 8.08 -9.82
C ILE A 20 17.80 7.50 -11.21
N GLU A 21 17.82 8.33 -12.26
CA GLU A 21 18.10 7.90 -13.64
C GLU A 21 19.45 7.20 -13.79
N ARG A 22 20.46 7.62 -13.01
CA ARG A 22 21.81 7.05 -13.01
C ARG A 22 22.00 5.92 -12.01
N GLY A 23 20.98 5.54 -11.24
CA GLY A 23 21.06 4.49 -10.22
C GLY A 23 22.00 4.83 -9.04
N ILE A 24 22.27 6.12 -8.79
CA ILE A 24 23.17 6.55 -7.72
C ILE A 24 22.39 6.61 -6.40
N ASN A 25 22.64 5.66 -5.50
CA ASN A 25 21.94 5.53 -4.22
C ASN A 25 20.39 5.52 -4.37
N ALA A 26 19.91 4.92 -5.46
CA ALA A 26 18.49 4.83 -5.80
C ALA A 26 18.08 3.37 -6.06
N PRO A 27 18.16 2.49 -5.04
CA PRO A 27 17.77 1.09 -5.20
C PRO A 27 16.27 0.98 -5.49
N LEU A 28 15.91 0.09 -6.43
CA LEU A 28 14.51 -0.23 -6.70
C LEU A 28 13.90 -1.01 -5.54
N ALA A 29 12.67 -0.67 -5.16
CA ALA A 29 11.92 -1.38 -4.13
C ALA A 29 10.43 -1.41 -4.46
N SER A 30 9.81 -2.59 -4.36
CA SER A 30 8.36 -2.78 -4.46
C SER A 30 7.68 -2.62 -3.08
N SER A 31 7.96 -1.50 -2.40
CA SER A 31 7.52 -1.27 -1.02
C SER A 31 6.14 -0.63 -0.97
N ALA A 32 5.16 -1.36 -0.42
CA ALA A 32 3.84 -0.80 -0.12
C ALA A 32 3.95 0.39 0.84
N GLY A 33 4.79 0.33 1.88
CA GLY A 33 4.99 1.45 2.82
C GLY A 33 5.43 2.74 2.12
N ARG A 34 6.37 2.65 1.16
CA ARG A 34 6.80 3.82 0.37
C ARG A 34 5.70 4.37 -0.53
N LEU A 35 4.80 3.52 -1.03
CA LEU A 35 3.61 3.97 -1.78
C LEU A 35 2.64 4.75 -0.87
N PHE A 36 2.41 4.28 0.37
CA PHE A 36 1.64 5.04 1.37
C PHE A 36 2.28 6.40 1.66
N ASP A 37 3.60 6.45 1.82
CA ASP A 37 4.31 7.72 2.04
C ASP A 37 4.14 8.69 0.87
N ALA A 38 4.17 8.19 -0.37
CA ALA A 38 3.96 8.99 -1.57
C ALA A 38 2.56 9.61 -1.63
N ILE A 39 1.51 8.83 -1.29
CA ILE A 39 0.13 9.34 -1.25
C ILE A 39 -0.04 10.36 -0.13
N ALA A 40 0.47 10.06 1.07
CA ALA A 40 0.43 10.98 2.20
C ALA A 40 1.14 12.32 1.89
N THR A 41 2.27 12.26 1.16
CA THR A 41 3.00 13.45 0.71
C THR A 41 2.21 14.23 -0.33
N ALA A 42 1.62 13.55 -1.32
CA ALA A 42 0.81 14.18 -2.36
C ALA A 42 -0.40 14.93 -1.81
N LEU A 43 -1.01 14.41 -0.74
CA LEU A 43 -2.11 15.07 -0.02
C LEU A 43 -1.64 16.12 1.02
N GLY A 44 -0.33 16.23 1.28
CA GLY A 44 0.20 17.17 2.29
C GLY A 44 0.02 16.74 3.75
N TYR A 45 -0.24 15.46 4.02
CA TYR A 45 -0.40 14.90 5.37
C TYR A 45 0.86 14.21 5.90
N ALA A 46 1.89 14.05 5.07
CA ALA A 46 3.21 13.59 5.50
C ALA A 46 4.04 14.76 6.05
N PRO A 47 4.80 14.57 7.15
CA PRO A 47 5.81 15.54 7.54
C PRO A 47 6.95 15.58 6.51
N ALA A 48 7.67 16.71 6.43
CA ALA A 48 8.83 16.83 5.55
C ALA A 48 9.95 15.83 5.89
N GLN A 49 10.04 15.45 7.17
CA GLN A 49 10.91 14.40 7.67
C GLN A 49 10.11 13.56 8.67
N GLN A 50 10.10 12.23 8.49
CA GLN A 50 9.46 11.34 9.45
C GLN A 50 10.28 11.25 10.73
N SER A 51 9.61 11.30 11.87
CA SER A 51 10.16 11.16 13.22
C SER A 51 10.18 9.70 13.69
N TYR A 52 9.34 8.85 13.10
CA TYR A 52 9.29 7.41 13.35
C TYR A 52 8.87 6.63 12.10
N GLN A 53 9.14 5.34 12.08
CA GLN A 53 8.82 4.47 10.95
C GLN A 53 7.29 4.35 10.76
N GLY A 54 6.82 4.71 9.56
CA GLY A 54 5.41 4.59 9.19
C GLY A 54 4.55 5.80 9.56
N GLU A 55 5.14 6.91 10.00
CA GLU A 55 4.40 8.12 10.41
C GLU A 55 3.43 8.62 9.33
N ALA A 56 3.89 8.75 8.08
CA ALA A 56 3.02 9.25 7.01
C ALA A 56 1.91 8.26 6.65
N ALA A 57 2.20 6.95 6.66
CA ALA A 57 1.21 5.90 6.45
C ALA A 57 0.12 5.91 7.54
N SER A 58 0.49 6.06 8.82
CA SER A 58 -0.46 6.16 9.92
C SER A 58 -1.33 7.42 9.84
N ARG A 59 -0.76 8.57 9.45
CA ARG A 59 -1.52 9.81 9.24
C ARG A 59 -2.52 9.68 8.09
N LEU A 60 -2.11 9.06 6.99
CA LEU A 60 -2.97 8.80 5.84
C LEU A 60 -4.14 7.87 6.19
N GLU A 61 -3.87 6.83 6.99
CA GLU A 61 -4.91 5.95 7.51
C GLU A 61 -5.90 6.71 8.40
N ALA A 62 -5.41 7.49 9.36
CA ALA A 62 -6.26 8.28 10.26
C ALA A 62 -7.18 9.22 9.48
N LEU A 63 -6.65 9.87 8.44
CA LEU A 63 -7.42 10.70 7.52
C LEU A 63 -8.50 9.88 6.78
N ALA A 64 -8.12 8.74 6.18
CA ALA A 64 -9.06 7.90 5.43
C ALA A 64 -10.19 7.33 6.31
N LEU A 65 -9.91 7.04 7.59
CA LEU A 65 -10.88 6.53 8.55
C LEU A 65 -11.96 7.54 8.97
N THR A 66 -11.80 8.82 8.64
CA THR A 66 -12.87 9.84 8.81
C THR A 66 -14.00 9.69 7.79
N VAL A 67 -13.79 8.90 6.74
CA VAL A 67 -14.75 8.68 5.66
C VAL A 67 -15.36 7.30 5.82
N ASN A 68 -16.68 7.25 5.65
CA ASN A 68 -17.39 6.00 5.46
C ASN A 68 -17.13 5.45 4.04
N HIS A 69 -17.86 4.41 3.65
CA HIS A 69 -17.80 3.92 2.27
C HIS A 69 -18.24 5.00 1.27
N ILE A 70 -17.46 5.17 0.20
CA ILE A 70 -17.75 6.09 -0.90
C ILE A 70 -17.55 5.39 -2.25
N ASN A 71 -18.21 5.92 -3.28
CA ASN A 71 -17.93 5.56 -4.66
C ASN A 71 -16.83 6.46 -5.22
N HIS A 72 -15.86 5.89 -5.93
CA HIS A 72 -14.79 6.63 -6.60
C HIS A 72 -14.37 5.96 -7.91
N PRO A 73 -13.76 6.70 -8.85
CA PRO A 73 -13.31 6.15 -10.13
C PRO A 73 -11.92 5.50 -10.07
N VAL A 74 -11.18 5.69 -8.96
CA VAL A 74 -9.79 5.23 -8.86
C VAL A 74 -9.71 3.71 -8.78
N THR A 75 -8.87 3.11 -9.62
CA THR A 75 -8.53 1.69 -9.61
C THR A 75 -7.02 1.50 -9.60
N LEU A 76 -6.58 0.31 -9.21
CA LEU A 76 -5.19 -0.13 -9.35
C LEU A 76 -5.20 -1.48 -10.10
N PRO A 77 -5.34 -1.45 -11.44
CA PRO A 77 -5.52 -2.66 -12.23
C PRO A 77 -4.30 -3.57 -12.18
N VAL A 78 -4.51 -4.83 -12.53
CA VAL A 78 -3.44 -5.81 -12.70
C VAL A 78 -3.12 -5.96 -14.19
N LYS A 79 -1.86 -5.74 -14.59
CA LYS A 79 -1.32 -6.01 -15.93
C LYS A 79 -0.03 -6.80 -15.81
N ASP A 80 0.10 -7.88 -16.57
CA ASP A 80 1.30 -8.75 -16.58
C ASP A 80 1.76 -9.17 -15.18
N ASN A 81 0.80 -9.54 -14.33
CA ASN A 81 1.00 -9.94 -12.94
C ASN A 81 1.60 -8.84 -12.03
N GLN A 82 1.43 -7.58 -12.41
CA GLN A 82 1.89 -6.41 -11.66
C GLN A 82 0.77 -5.37 -11.54
N LEU A 83 0.84 -4.56 -10.49
CA LEU A 83 -0.09 -3.45 -10.28
C LEU A 83 0.27 -2.30 -11.24
N ASP A 84 -0.68 -1.87 -12.05
CA ASP A 84 -0.52 -0.78 -13.01
C ASP A 84 -0.57 0.58 -12.31
N MET A 85 0.60 1.01 -11.84
CA MET A 85 0.79 2.30 -11.17
C MET A 85 0.52 3.49 -12.08
N MET A 86 0.68 3.35 -13.41
CA MET A 86 0.44 4.45 -14.35
C MET A 86 -1.05 4.79 -14.38
N THR A 87 -1.90 3.78 -14.55
CA THR A 87 -3.36 3.96 -14.53
C THR A 87 -3.84 4.51 -13.19
N PHE A 88 -3.31 3.97 -12.08
CA PHE A 88 -3.67 4.43 -10.73
C PHE A 88 -3.33 5.91 -10.51
N TRP A 89 -2.08 6.33 -10.78
CA TRP A 89 -1.68 7.71 -10.54
C TRP A 89 -2.43 8.69 -11.44
N GLN A 90 -2.70 8.32 -12.70
CA GLN A 90 -3.51 9.14 -13.60
C GLN A 90 -4.92 9.36 -13.02
N GLN A 91 -5.64 8.28 -12.71
CA GLN A 91 -7.01 8.37 -12.18
C GLN A 91 -7.07 9.09 -10.82
N TRP A 92 -6.14 8.77 -9.92
CA TRP A 92 -6.13 9.33 -8.56
C TRP A 92 -5.78 10.81 -8.54
N LEU A 93 -4.88 11.26 -9.42
CA LEU A 93 -4.55 12.69 -9.54
C LEU A 93 -5.61 13.48 -10.31
N ASP A 94 -6.26 12.88 -11.30
CA ASP A 94 -7.30 13.56 -12.10
C ASP A 94 -8.63 13.66 -11.33
N TRP A 95 -8.86 12.77 -10.35
CA TRP A 95 -10.05 12.80 -9.50
C TRP A 95 -9.99 13.87 -8.40
N GLN A 96 -10.73 14.96 -8.60
CA GLN A 96 -10.86 16.04 -7.62
C GLN A 96 -11.94 15.70 -6.58
N ALA A 97 -11.50 15.41 -5.37
CA ALA A 97 -12.35 15.07 -4.22
C ALA A 97 -11.67 15.55 -2.92
N PRO A 98 -12.40 15.64 -1.80
CA PRO A 98 -11.80 15.93 -0.50
C PRO A 98 -10.64 14.97 -0.19
N ASP A 99 -9.59 15.45 0.46
CA ASP A 99 -8.38 14.64 0.70
C ASP A 99 -8.67 13.35 1.46
N ALA A 100 -9.62 13.38 2.38
CA ALA A 100 -10.07 12.19 3.10
C ALA A 100 -10.67 11.13 2.16
N TRP A 101 -11.41 11.56 1.13
CA TRP A 101 -12.00 10.67 0.13
C TRP A 101 -10.90 10.10 -0.79
N ARG A 102 -9.92 10.94 -1.17
CA ARG A 102 -8.76 10.50 -1.95
C ARG A 102 -7.88 9.50 -1.20
N ALA A 103 -7.70 9.71 0.10
CA ALA A 103 -7.01 8.77 0.99
C ALA A 103 -7.78 7.45 1.09
N TRP A 104 -9.10 7.49 1.29
CA TRP A 104 -9.95 6.30 1.33
C TRP A 104 -9.90 5.52 0.00
N ALA A 105 -10.04 6.22 -1.13
CA ALA A 105 -10.00 5.62 -2.46
C ALA A 105 -8.67 4.93 -2.79
N PHE A 106 -7.55 5.48 -2.30
CA PHE A 106 -6.26 4.81 -2.40
C PHE A 106 -6.25 3.47 -1.65
N HIS A 107 -6.74 3.44 -0.40
CA HIS A 107 -6.79 2.19 0.38
C HIS A 107 -7.68 1.15 -0.30
N ASP A 108 -8.83 1.58 -0.82
CA ASP A 108 -9.74 0.67 -1.54
C ASP A 108 -9.13 0.15 -2.85
N ALA A 109 -8.59 1.04 -3.70
CA ALA A 109 -7.98 0.66 -4.96
C ALA A 109 -6.80 -0.29 -4.76
N LEU A 110 -5.95 -0.03 -3.76
CA LEU A 110 -4.84 -0.91 -3.41
C LEU A 110 -5.33 -2.28 -2.94
N ALA A 111 -6.30 -2.32 -2.02
CA ALA A 111 -6.87 -3.58 -1.52
C ALA A 111 -7.48 -4.40 -2.65
N ARG A 112 -8.22 -3.75 -3.54
CA ARG A 112 -8.83 -4.38 -4.72
C ARG A 112 -7.78 -4.95 -5.67
N GLY A 113 -6.77 -4.17 -6.05
CA GLY A 113 -5.71 -4.65 -6.94
C GLY A 113 -4.93 -5.83 -6.37
N LEU A 114 -4.63 -5.80 -5.06
CA LEU A 114 -4.01 -6.94 -4.36
C LEU A 114 -4.94 -8.16 -4.32
N ALA A 115 -6.24 -7.95 -4.09
CA ALA A 115 -7.22 -9.02 -4.08
C ALA A 115 -7.41 -9.66 -5.47
N GLU A 116 -7.37 -8.86 -6.53
CA GLU A 116 -7.41 -9.35 -7.92
C GLU A 116 -6.19 -10.24 -8.23
N LEU A 117 -4.97 -9.81 -7.85
CA LEU A 117 -3.75 -10.63 -7.97
C LEU A 117 -3.83 -11.93 -7.15
N ALA A 118 -4.25 -11.84 -5.90
CA ALA A 118 -4.35 -13.00 -5.01
C ALA A 118 -5.38 -14.01 -5.53
N THR A 119 -6.56 -13.53 -5.93
CA THR A 119 -7.64 -14.34 -6.52
C THR A 119 -7.17 -15.06 -7.78
N TYR A 120 -6.51 -14.34 -8.71
CA TYR A 120 -5.99 -14.94 -9.94
C TYR A 120 -5.07 -16.14 -9.64
N HIS A 121 -4.10 -15.95 -8.74
CA HIS A 121 -3.16 -17.01 -8.39
C HIS A 121 -3.76 -18.14 -7.56
N ALA A 122 -4.73 -17.83 -6.70
CA ALA A 122 -5.41 -18.81 -5.87
C ALA A 122 -6.28 -19.74 -6.72
N LEU A 123 -7.07 -19.18 -7.66
CA LEU A 123 -7.90 -19.96 -8.57
C LEU A 123 -7.08 -20.90 -9.46
N LEU A 124 -5.99 -20.39 -10.05
CA LEU A 124 -5.08 -21.21 -10.88
C LEU A 124 -4.50 -22.41 -10.13
N ARG A 125 -4.33 -22.30 -8.81
CA ARG A 125 -3.70 -23.33 -7.96
C ARG A 125 -4.70 -24.07 -7.08
N LYS A 126 -6.00 -23.77 -7.21
CA LYS A 126 -7.07 -24.32 -6.36
C LYS A 126 -6.82 -24.10 -4.86
N ILE A 127 -6.23 -22.95 -4.51
CA ILE A 127 -6.01 -22.52 -3.13
C ILE A 127 -7.27 -21.81 -2.65
N THR A 128 -7.77 -22.17 -1.47
CA THR A 128 -8.97 -21.58 -0.86
C THR A 128 -8.65 -20.67 0.34
N THR A 129 -7.40 -20.66 0.79
CA THR A 129 -6.94 -19.90 1.96
C THR A 129 -5.88 -18.89 1.54
N ILE A 130 -6.08 -17.62 1.88
CA ILE A 130 -5.13 -16.54 1.62
C ILE A 130 -4.60 -16.03 2.96
N VAL A 131 -3.29 -15.88 3.06
CA VAL A 131 -2.62 -15.27 4.22
C VAL A 131 -2.22 -13.86 3.85
N CYS A 132 -2.47 -12.89 4.73
CA CYS A 132 -1.94 -11.54 4.58
C CYS A 132 -1.08 -11.22 5.81
N SER A 133 0.16 -10.76 5.61
CA SER A 133 1.10 -10.39 6.68
C SER A 133 1.93 -9.16 6.29
N GLY A 134 2.84 -8.73 7.16
CA GLY A 134 3.71 -7.57 6.95
C GLY A 134 3.22 -6.31 7.67
N GLY A 135 4.15 -5.41 8.01
CA GLY A 135 3.88 -4.27 8.88
C GLY A 135 2.81 -3.29 8.37
N VAL A 136 2.59 -3.22 7.05
CA VAL A 136 1.53 -2.40 6.44
C VAL A 136 0.14 -2.90 6.86
N LEU A 137 -0.01 -4.17 7.26
CA LEU A 137 -1.29 -4.69 7.73
C LEU A 137 -1.65 -4.31 9.16
N HIS A 138 -0.84 -3.52 9.86
CA HIS A 138 -1.37 -2.79 11.01
C HIS A 138 -2.45 -1.77 10.59
N ASN A 139 -2.49 -1.39 9.31
CA ASN A 139 -3.52 -0.53 8.76
C ASN A 139 -4.89 -1.22 8.77
N ARG A 140 -5.78 -0.76 9.65
CA ARG A 140 -7.11 -1.30 9.88
C ARG A 140 -8.00 -1.13 8.65
N LEU A 141 -7.93 0.01 7.97
CA LEU A 141 -8.74 0.24 6.78
C LEU A 141 -8.36 -0.74 5.66
N LEU A 142 -7.07 -0.94 5.41
CA LEU A 142 -6.58 -1.90 4.42
C LEU A 142 -7.02 -3.33 4.75
N ARG A 143 -6.95 -3.75 6.02
CA ARG A 143 -7.49 -5.06 6.45
C ARG A 143 -8.98 -5.19 6.13
N GLN A 144 -9.78 -4.17 6.46
CA GLN A 144 -11.21 -4.16 6.19
C GLN A 144 -11.51 -4.24 4.69
N ARG A 145 -10.76 -3.51 3.86
CA ARG A 145 -10.94 -3.54 2.40
C ARG A 145 -10.48 -4.89 1.81
N LEU A 146 -9.38 -5.48 2.30
CA LEU A 146 -8.96 -6.82 1.87
C LEU A 146 -10.00 -7.89 2.23
N GLN A 147 -10.56 -7.84 3.44
CA GLN A 147 -11.67 -8.72 3.84
C GLN A 147 -12.91 -8.55 2.96
N PHE A 148 -13.21 -7.31 2.55
CA PHE A 148 -14.32 -7.02 1.65
C PHE A 148 -14.10 -7.57 0.24
N TRP A 149 -12.89 -7.51 -0.30
CA TRP A 149 -12.59 -7.97 -1.66
C TRP A 149 -12.24 -9.46 -1.78
N LEU A 150 -11.93 -10.14 -0.67
CA LEU A 150 -11.53 -11.55 -0.63
C LEU A 150 -12.56 -12.43 0.11
N THR A 151 -13.86 -12.13 -0.01
CA THR A 151 -14.93 -12.86 0.68
C THR A 151 -15.04 -14.34 0.29
N ASP A 152 -14.58 -14.69 -0.91
CA ASP A 152 -14.64 -16.05 -1.45
C ASP A 152 -13.52 -16.96 -0.90
N PHE A 153 -12.62 -16.41 -0.09
CA PHE A 153 -11.47 -17.12 0.47
C PHE A 153 -11.49 -17.10 1.99
N GLN A 154 -10.92 -18.13 2.60
CA GLN A 154 -10.57 -18.08 4.01
C GLN A 154 -9.37 -17.14 4.18
N LEU A 155 -9.61 -15.94 4.70
CA LEU A 155 -8.56 -14.95 4.93
C LEU A 155 -7.94 -15.11 6.33
N LEU A 156 -6.63 -15.33 6.38
CA LEU A 156 -5.85 -15.40 7.62
C LEU A 156 -5.09 -14.09 7.83
N LEU A 157 -5.45 -13.39 8.91
CA LEU A 157 -4.82 -12.13 9.33
C LEU A 157 -4.13 -12.30 10.69
N PRO A 158 -2.98 -11.66 10.93
CA PRO A 158 -2.33 -11.61 12.24
C PRO A 158 -3.28 -11.06 13.31
N MET A 159 -3.27 -11.70 14.47
CA MET A 159 -4.10 -11.35 15.63
C MET A 159 -3.29 -11.40 16.93
N ASN A 160 -2.73 -12.57 17.26
CA ASN A 160 -2.00 -12.77 18.52
C ASN A 160 -0.51 -12.40 18.45
N LEU A 161 0.02 -12.29 17.23
CA LEU A 161 1.38 -11.84 16.96
C LEU A 161 1.33 -10.55 16.13
N PRO A 162 2.31 -9.64 16.30
CA PRO A 162 2.45 -8.48 15.45
C PRO A 162 2.48 -8.85 13.96
N ALA A 163 1.84 -8.05 13.10
CA ALA A 163 1.92 -8.26 11.65
C ALA A 163 3.29 -7.88 11.08
N GLY A 164 4.00 -6.98 11.77
CA GLY A 164 5.32 -6.50 11.37
C GLY A 164 6.49 -7.29 11.96
N ASP A 165 7.65 -6.64 11.97
CA ASP A 165 8.95 -7.30 12.17
C ASP A 165 9.13 -7.94 13.56
N GLY A 166 8.34 -7.51 14.55
CA GLY A 166 8.34 -8.08 15.89
C GLY A 166 7.98 -9.57 15.98
N ALA A 167 7.40 -10.15 14.91
CA ALA A 167 7.07 -11.58 14.84
C ALA A 167 7.90 -12.36 13.81
N ILE A 168 8.89 -11.74 13.14
CA ILE A 168 9.66 -12.42 12.09
C ILE A 168 10.39 -13.65 12.62
N ALA A 169 10.99 -13.56 13.82
CA ALA A 169 11.72 -14.67 14.43
C ALA A 169 10.84 -15.92 14.62
N PHE A 170 9.54 -15.75 14.93
CA PHE A 170 8.60 -16.85 15.05
C PHE A 170 8.38 -17.55 13.70
N GLY A 171 8.17 -16.77 12.62
CA GLY A 171 8.06 -17.32 11.27
C GLY A 171 9.32 -18.05 10.82
N GLN A 172 10.50 -17.50 11.13
CA GLN A 172 11.79 -18.14 10.84
C GLN A 172 11.93 -19.49 11.55
N ALA A 173 11.57 -19.57 12.84
CA ALA A 173 11.64 -20.80 13.61
C ALA A 173 10.71 -21.89 13.04
N LEU A 174 9.48 -21.54 12.67
CA LEU A 174 8.53 -22.50 12.06
C LEU A 174 9.00 -23.00 10.69
N ILE A 175 9.57 -22.12 9.85
CA ILE A 175 10.13 -22.52 8.55
C ILE A 175 11.31 -23.46 8.76
N ALA A 176 12.18 -23.19 9.73
CA ALA A 176 13.29 -24.08 10.05
C ALA A 176 12.77 -25.45 10.53
N ALA A 177 11.85 -25.47 11.50
CA ALA A 177 11.27 -26.69 12.04
C ALA A 177 10.64 -27.57 10.94
N ALA A 178 9.86 -26.97 10.03
CA ALA A 178 9.22 -27.68 8.92
C ALA A 178 10.21 -28.21 7.86
N LYS A 179 11.43 -27.66 7.78
CA LYS A 179 12.49 -28.18 6.89
C LYS A 179 13.28 -29.33 7.51
N PHE A 180 13.30 -29.43 8.84
CA PHE A 180 14.03 -30.46 9.58
C PHE A 180 13.14 -31.61 10.06
N SER A 181 11.82 -31.50 9.88
CA SER A 181 10.84 -32.57 10.08
C SER A 181 10.69 -33.43 8.83
#